data_AF-A0A9W9CDW1-F1
#
_entry.id   AF-A0A9W9CDW1-F1
#
_cell.length_a   1.000
_cell.length_b   1.000
_cell.length_c   1.000
_cell.angle_alpha   90.00
_cell.angle_beta   90.00
_cell.angle_gamma   90.00
#
_symmetry.space_group_name_H-M   'P 1'
#
loop_
_entity.id
_entity.type
_entity.pdbx_description
1 polymer ?
#
loop_
_entity_poly.entity_id
_entity_poly.type
_entity_poly.pdbx_seq_one_letter_code
_entity_poly.pdbx_strand_id
1 'polypeptide(L)'
;MWFVETPGRKKYTRKSIISNGDSEYESTPEPEAIWKLSFRETKAANGDATLNGNGKLNGRPTGIHGAANRLHDRTNGQLNGNTNGHANGNANEKRVTTASEQHEEFGPYDTSGETEFGGTLGMSAMMIGFPALMYYMWIGAYFYDGKLPAPADGESWGQFAQHMWDLIKTEAYPNARAWRIYWVFGLVQMAFYMLLPGVYRKGKPLPHLGGKMLDYYCSGMWSLYTSVAIALALHFTGVFKLYTLVDEFGHIMSVAIISGFLCATLCYFQAVVRGKTIRMTGYPIYDFFLGAELNPRLFGILDFKMFLEVRIPWYILLFLSLGTCLKQYEQYGYVSVEAIFLLFAHYLYAGACSKGEHLIITTW
;
A
#
# COMPACT_ATOMS: atom_id res chain seq x y z
N MET A 1 9.69 5.55 61.08
CA MET A 1 8.64 4.65 61.59
C MET A 1 7.31 5.39 61.51
N TRP A 2 6.59 5.29 60.39
CA TRP A 2 5.22 5.82 60.18
C TRP A 2 4.63 5.02 59.00
N PHE A 3 3.96 3.90 59.29
CA PHE A 3 2.51 3.70 59.39
C PHE A 3 1.73 3.93 58.08
N VAL A 4 1.19 2.82 57.59
CA VAL A 4 0.29 2.65 56.44
C VAL A 4 -1.15 2.76 56.93
N GLU A 5 -2.00 3.48 56.20
CA GLU A 5 -3.46 3.37 56.34
C GLU A 5 -4.14 3.61 54.98
N THR A 6 -4.87 2.61 54.50
CA THR A 6 -5.70 2.64 53.28
C THR A 6 -7.16 2.89 53.65
N PRO A 7 -7.89 3.79 52.96
CA PRO A 7 -9.34 3.85 53.10
C PRO A 7 -10.09 3.22 51.92
N GLY A 8 -10.84 2.16 52.23
CA GLY A 8 -12.29 2.07 52.01
C GLY A 8 -12.87 2.15 50.59
N ARG A 9 -13.21 0.97 50.05
CA ARG A 9 -14.05 0.75 48.85
C ARG A 9 -15.50 1.22 49.09
N LYS A 10 -15.98 2.22 48.32
CA LYS A 10 -17.41 2.60 48.30
C LYS A 10 -18.13 2.00 47.07
N LYS A 11 -19.25 1.30 47.31
CA LYS A 11 -20.25 0.92 46.30
C LYS A 11 -21.28 2.05 46.17
N TYR A 12 -21.66 2.42 44.95
CA TYR A 12 -22.84 3.27 44.72
C TYR A 12 -23.82 2.61 43.74
N THR A 13 -25.07 2.59 44.18
CA THR A 13 -26.27 2.10 43.49
C THR A 13 -26.90 3.24 42.68
N ARG A 14 -27.35 2.96 41.46
CA ARG A 14 -27.94 3.93 40.52
C ARG A 14 -29.35 4.34 40.97
N LYS A 15 -29.62 5.64 41.09
CA LYS A 15 -30.98 6.22 41.14
C LYS A 15 -31.15 7.19 39.97
N SER A 16 -32.25 7.04 39.24
CA SER A 16 -32.70 7.89 38.13
C SER A 16 -33.35 9.17 38.66
N ILE A 17 -32.98 10.32 38.10
CA ILE A 17 -33.75 11.57 38.19
C ILE A 17 -33.68 12.27 36.83
N ILE A 18 -34.86 12.61 36.30
CA ILE A 18 -35.08 13.49 35.14
C ILE A 18 -35.02 14.94 35.63
N SER A 19 -34.34 15.81 34.89
CA SER A 19 -34.51 17.27 34.96
C SER A 19 -34.13 17.91 33.62
N ASN A 20 -35.07 18.68 33.06
CA ASN A 20 -34.87 19.61 31.96
C ASN A 20 -33.99 20.79 32.39
N GLY A 21 -33.28 21.42 31.45
CA GLY A 21 -32.64 22.72 31.63
C GLY A 21 -31.42 22.91 30.73
N ASP A 22 -31.49 23.89 29.85
CA ASP A 22 -30.58 24.21 28.74
C ASP A 22 -29.15 24.59 29.16
N SER A 23 -28.16 24.15 28.37
CA SER A 23 -27.01 24.96 27.92
C SER A 23 -26.08 24.13 27.02
N GLU A 24 -25.82 24.64 25.81
CA GLU A 24 -24.83 24.16 24.85
C GLU A 24 -23.43 24.10 25.46
N TYR A 25 -22.69 23.00 25.26
CA TYR A 25 -21.26 22.99 24.95
C TYR A 25 -20.83 21.62 24.36
N GLU A 26 -19.95 21.77 23.38
CA GLU A 26 -19.29 20.85 22.46
C GLU A 26 -18.47 19.72 23.14
N SER A 27 -18.60 18.47 22.65
CA SER A 27 -17.54 17.43 22.72
C SER A 27 -17.89 16.20 21.84
N THR A 28 -16.96 15.88 20.92
CA THR A 28 -16.54 14.56 20.38
C THR A 28 -17.52 13.38 20.31
N PRO A 29 -17.64 12.69 19.16
CA PRO A 29 -18.10 11.30 19.15
C PRO A 29 -16.95 10.31 18.85
N GLU A 30 -16.75 9.37 19.78
CA GLU A 30 -16.17 8.05 19.50
C GLU A 30 -17.21 7.14 18.82
N PRO A 31 -16.79 6.04 18.16
CA PRO A 31 -17.57 5.36 17.14
C PRO A 31 -18.46 4.26 17.73
N GLU A 32 -19.75 4.25 17.39
CA GLU A 32 -20.63 3.12 17.67
C GLU A 32 -21.21 2.45 16.42
N ALA A 33 -21.38 1.15 16.62
CA ALA A 33 -21.70 0.06 15.71
C ALA A 33 -23.10 0.11 15.06
N ILE A 34 -23.13 -0.45 13.85
CA ILE A 34 -24.13 -1.41 13.32
C ILE A 34 -25.61 -1.05 13.54
N TRP A 35 -26.28 -0.63 12.46
CA TRP A 35 -27.73 -0.83 12.30
C TRP A 35 -28.06 -1.58 11.01
N LYS A 36 -28.85 -2.64 11.18
CA LYS A 36 -29.46 -3.50 10.15
C LYS A 36 -30.52 -2.70 9.38
N LEU A 37 -30.41 -2.65 8.05
CA LEU A 37 -31.47 -2.11 7.20
C LEU A 37 -32.67 -3.07 7.16
N SER A 38 -33.83 -2.58 7.60
CA SER A 38 -35.15 -3.18 7.32
C SER A 38 -35.70 -2.64 6.01
N PHE A 39 -36.08 -3.54 5.11
CA PHE A 39 -36.80 -3.24 3.87
C PHE A 39 -38.13 -2.54 4.14
N ARG A 40 -38.45 -1.53 3.31
CA ARG A 40 -39.82 -1.02 3.17
C ARG A 40 -40.14 -0.83 1.69
N GLU A 41 -41.10 -1.62 1.22
CA GLU A 41 -41.74 -1.52 -0.09
C GLU A 41 -42.37 -0.13 -0.29
N THR A 42 -42.33 0.38 -1.52
CA THR A 42 -43.29 1.39 -1.97
C THR A 42 -43.75 1.07 -3.38
N LYS A 43 -45.05 0.80 -3.52
CA LYS A 43 -45.77 0.58 -4.78
C LYS A 43 -46.22 1.93 -5.38
N ALA A 44 -46.04 2.02 -6.70
CA ALA A 44 -46.90 2.59 -7.76
C ALA A 44 -47.61 3.95 -7.59
N ALA A 45 -47.37 4.83 -8.57
CA ALA A 45 -48.37 5.80 -9.07
C ALA A 45 -48.24 5.97 -10.60
N ASN A 46 -49.38 5.93 -11.29
CA ASN A 46 -49.59 6.13 -12.73
C ASN A 46 -49.54 7.62 -13.12
N GLY A 47 -49.24 7.93 -14.40
CA GLY A 47 -49.51 9.27 -14.97
C GLY A 47 -48.91 9.56 -16.36
N ASP A 48 -49.61 9.11 -17.40
CA ASP A 48 -49.82 9.60 -18.78
C ASP A 48 -48.79 10.39 -19.64
N ALA A 49 -48.69 9.87 -20.88
CA ALA A 49 -48.41 10.39 -22.24
C ALA A 49 -47.64 11.70 -22.56
N THR A 50 -46.70 11.61 -23.52
CA THR A 50 -46.81 12.25 -24.86
C THR A 50 -45.77 11.72 -25.88
N LEU A 51 -46.16 11.86 -27.16
CA LEU A 51 -45.68 11.21 -28.40
C LEU A 51 -44.35 11.70 -29.00
N ASN A 52 -43.62 10.79 -29.67
CA ASN A 52 -43.14 10.85 -31.09
C ASN A 52 -42.29 9.59 -31.34
N GLY A 53 -42.35 8.77 -32.39
CA GLY A 53 -42.87 8.94 -33.75
C GLY A 53 -41.80 8.43 -34.73
N ASN A 54 -41.75 7.12 -35.04
CA ASN A 54 -41.43 6.62 -36.38
C ASN A 54 -41.61 5.10 -36.46
N GLY A 55 -42.63 4.67 -37.20
CA GLY A 55 -42.84 3.29 -37.60
C GLY A 55 -42.29 3.01 -38.99
N LYS A 56 -41.81 1.79 -39.21
CA LYS A 56 -41.88 1.14 -40.52
C LYS A 56 -42.68 -0.14 -40.37
N LEU A 57 -43.81 -0.16 -41.09
CA LEU A 57 -44.71 -1.28 -41.28
C LEU A 57 -44.04 -2.41 -42.07
N ASN A 58 -44.47 -3.64 -41.81
CA ASN A 58 -45.03 -4.50 -42.84
C ASN A 58 -45.96 -5.52 -42.17
N GLY A 59 -47.25 -5.40 -42.46
CA GLY A 59 -48.27 -6.34 -42.02
C GLY A 59 -48.52 -7.41 -43.08
N ARG A 60 -49.10 -8.53 -42.65
CA ARG A 60 -50.38 -8.98 -43.22
C ARG A 60 -51.11 -9.94 -42.27
N PRO A 61 -52.45 -9.90 -42.23
CA PRO A 61 -53.26 -10.49 -41.18
C PRO A 61 -53.99 -11.74 -41.67
N THR A 62 -54.55 -12.48 -40.73
CA THR A 62 -55.84 -13.21 -40.80
C THR A 62 -55.96 -13.83 -39.41
N GLY A 63 -57.04 -13.68 -38.64
CA GLY A 63 -58.46 -13.59 -38.95
C GLY A 63 -59.09 -14.55 -37.92
N ILE A 64 -59.71 -14.02 -36.87
CA ILE A 64 -61.17 -13.89 -36.75
C ILE A 64 -61.79 -15.00 -35.87
N HIS A 65 -62.27 -14.53 -34.71
CA HIS A 65 -63.54 -14.85 -34.04
C HIS A 65 -63.78 -16.14 -33.25
N GLY A 66 -64.48 -15.92 -32.12
CA GLY A 66 -65.22 -16.92 -31.35
C GLY A 66 -64.81 -16.92 -29.87
N ALA A 67 -65.00 -15.85 -29.10
CA ALA A 67 -66.27 -15.35 -28.56
C ALA A 67 -67.10 -16.39 -27.78
N ALA A 68 -67.46 -15.96 -26.57
CA ALA A 68 -68.55 -16.39 -25.69
C ALA A 68 -68.23 -17.57 -24.73
N ASN A 69 -67.98 -17.36 -23.43
CA ASN A 69 -68.71 -16.65 -22.36
C ASN A 69 -69.60 -17.62 -21.55
N ARG A 70 -69.55 -17.41 -20.23
CA ARG A 70 -70.40 -17.94 -19.15
C ARG A 70 -69.96 -19.27 -18.53
N LEU A 71 -70.10 -19.51 -17.22
CA LEU A 71 -70.46 -18.78 -16.00
C LEU A 71 -70.43 -19.88 -14.92
N HIS A 72 -69.92 -19.59 -13.71
CA HIS A 72 -70.13 -20.34 -12.45
C HIS A 72 -69.69 -21.84 -12.48
N ASP A 73 -69.04 -22.40 -11.46
CA ASP A 73 -69.48 -22.46 -10.08
C ASP A 73 -68.30 -22.97 -9.22
N ARG A 74 -68.39 -22.74 -7.91
CA ARG A 74 -67.44 -23.19 -6.89
C ARG A 74 -67.39 -24.71 -6.84
N THR A 75 -66.23 -25.29 -6.57
CA THR A 75 -66.03 -26.29 -5.48
C THR A 75 -64.60 -26.81 -5.40
N ASN A 76 -64.19 -27.07 -4.15
CA ASN A 76 -62.92 -27.67 -3.74
C ASN A 76 -62.70 -29.04 -4.36
N GLY A 77 -61.45 -29.32 -4.76
CA GLY A 77 -60.98 -30.66 -5.08
C GLY A 77 -59.46 -30.72 -5.03
N GLN A 78 -58.91 -31.12 -3.88
CA GLN A 78 -57.57 -31.70 -3.82
C GLN A 78 -57.59 -33.01 -4.61
N LEU A 79 -56.79 -33.09 -5.68
CA LEU A 79 -56.39 -34.35 -6.29
C LEU A 79 -54.87 -34.33 -6.47
N ASN A 80 -54.25 -35.24 -5.74
CA ASN A 80 -52.85 -35.62 -5.86
C ASN A 80 -52.76 -36.57 -7.06
N GLY A 81 -52.07 -36.14 -8.12
CA GLY A 81 -51.87 -36.93 -9.34
C GLY A 81 -50.44 -36.80 -9.80
N ASN A 82 -49.61 -37.78 -9.47
CA ASN A 82 -48.31 -37.97 -10.10
C ASN A 82 -48.53 -38.35 -11.57
N THR A 83 -48.12 -37.50 -12.49
CA THR A 83 -47.86 -37.88 -13.89
C THR A 83 -46.47 -37.43 -14.29
N ASN A 84 -45.60 -38.39 -14.57
CA ASN A 84 -44.33 -38.20 -15.23
C ASN A 84 -44.58 -37.65 -16.64
N GLY A 85 -44.16 -36.41 -16.87
CA GLY A 85 -44.09 -35.80 -18.19
C GLY A 85 -42.67 -35.31 -18.42
N HIS A 86 -41.90 -36.03 -19.23
CA HIS A 86 -40.68 -35.50 -19.84
C HIS A 86 -41.06 -34.35 -20.76
N ALA A 87 -40.76 -33.12 -20.34
CA ALA A 87 -40.80 -31.94 -21.20
C ALA A 87 -39.39 -31.35 -21.24
N ASN A 88 -38.78 -31.48 -22.41
CA ASN A 88 -37.50 -30.89 -22.78
C ASN A 88 -37.69 -29.37 -22.90
N GLY A 89 -37.29 -28.63 -21.86
CA GLY A 89 -37.37 -27.18 -21.81
C GLY A 89 -35.99 -26.61 -21.52
N ASN A 90 -35.32 -26.13 -22.57
CA ASN A 90 -34.06 -25.42 -22.50
C ASN A 90 -34.31 -24.03 -21.88
N ALA A 91 -34.46 -23.98 -20.56
CA ALA A 91 -34.55 -22.74 -19.81
C ALA A 91 -33.12 -22.28 -19.52
N ASN A 92 -32.70 -21.27 -20.28
CA ASN A 92 -31.45 -20.54 -20.07
C ASN A 92 -31.53 -19.87 -18.70
N GLU A 93 -31.07 -20.58 -17.67
CA GLU A 93 -30.97 -20.10 -16.31
C GLU A 93 -29.91 -19.01 -16.30
N LYS A 94 -30.34 -17.76 -16.50
CA LYS A 94 -29.54 -16.59 -16.19
C LYS A 94 -29.24 -16.65 -14.70
N ARG A 95 -28.10 -17.28 -14.38
CA ARG A 95 -27.43 -17.19 -13.10
C ARG A 95 -27.26 -15.70 -12.84
N VAL A 96 -28.12 -15.15 -11.98
CA VAL A 96 -27.90 -13.87 -11.35
C VAL A 96 -26.62 -14.07 -10.54
N THR A 97 -25.49 -13.71 -11.15
CA THR A 97 -24.21 -13.55 -10.47
C THR A 97 -24.42 -12.38 -9.53
N THR A 98 -24.89 -12.72 -8.32
CA THR A 98 -24.60 -11.92 -7.15
C THR A 98 -23.09 -11.73 -7.17
N ALA A 99 -22.65 -10.48 -7.25
CA ALA A 99 -21.24 -10.09 -7.16
C ALA A 99 -20.70 -10.51 -5.79
N SER A 100 -20.43 -11.80 -5.67
CA SER A 100 -19.56 -12.37 -4.68
C SER A 100 -18.16 -12.03 -5.18
N GLU A 101 -17.38 -11.43 -4.29
CA GLU A 101 -15.96 -11.15 -4.47
C GLU A 101 -15.31 -12.37 -5.14
N GLN A 102 -15.08 -12.28 -6.44
CA GLN A 102 -14.26 -13.25 -7.14
C GLN A 102 -12.86 -13.03 -6.59
N HIS A 103 -12.51 -13.81 -5.57
CA HIS A 103 -11.12 -14.09 -5.27
C HIS A 103 -10.55 -14.73 -6.53
N GLU A 104 -9.97 -13.92 -7.42
CA GLU A 104 -9.18 -14.43 -8.53
C GLU A 104 -8.06 -15.27 -7.92
N GLU A 105 -8.17 -16.59 -8.11
CA GLU A 105 -7.12 -17.53 -7.79
C GLU A 105 -5.99 -17.27 -8.79
N PHE A 106 -5.10 -16.34 -8.44
CA PHE A 106 -3.96 -15.99 -9.28
C PHE A 106 -3.06 -17.23 -9.44
N GLY A 107 -3.11 -17.82 -10.64
CA GLY A 107 -2.23 -18.90 -11.02
C GLY A 107 -0.78 -18.44 -11.23
N PRO A 108 0.13 -19.39 -11.55
CA PRO A 108 1.52 -19.07 -11.85
C PRO A 108 1.69 -18.23 -13.13
N TYR A 109 0.69 -18.24 -14.02
CA TYR A 109 0.65 -17.46 -15.26
C TYR A 109 -0.52 -16.49 -15.26
N ASP A 110 -0.29 -15.29 -15.77
CA ASP A 110 -1.37 -14.31 -15.99
C ASP A 110 -2.10 -14.65 -17.30
N THR A 111 -3.41 -14.88 -17.20
CA THR A 111 -4.29 -15.20 -18.34
C THR A 111 -5.18 -14.04 -18.75
N SER A 112 -5.08 -12.88 -18.09
CA SER A 112 -5.95 -11.73 -18.34
C SER A 112 -5.66 -11.05 -19.68
N GLY A 113 -4.42 -11.13 -20.17
CA GLY A 113 -3.99 -10.43 -21.38
C GLY A 113 -3.87 -8.91 -21.23
N GLU A 114 -4.12 -8.38 -20.03
CA GLU A 114 -3.98 -6.97 -19.71
C GLU A 114 -2.50 -6.63 -19.47
N THR A 115 -2.07 -5.47 -19.97
CA THR A 115 -0.71 -4.97 -19.74
C THR A 115 -0.78 -3.72 -18.88
N GLU A 116 -0.12 -3.76 -17.73
CA GLU A 116 -0.03 -2.62 -16.84
C GLU A 116 1.09 -1.67 -17.35
N PHE A 117 0.89 -0.37 -17.14
CA PHE A 117 1.92 0.67 -17.41
C PHE A 117 2.54 0.63 -18.83
N GLY A 118 1.76 0.29 -19.85
CA GLY A 118 2.24 0.23 -21.23
C GLY A 118 3.15 -0.98 -21.54
N GLY A 119 3.06 -2.03 -20.72
CA GLY A 119 3.77 -3.30 -20.91
C GLY A 119 5.28 -3.16 -20.81
N THR A 120 6.00 -4.04 -21.49
CA THR A 120 7.47 -4.13 -21.43
C THR A 120 8.19 -2.82 -21.73
N LEU A 121 7.70 -2.02 -22.68
CA LEU A 121 8.34 -0.76 -23.05
C LEU A 121 8.20 0.29 -21.95
N GLY A 122 6.98 0.48 -21.44
CA GLY A 122 6.74 1.44 -20.36
C GLY A 122 7.49 1.07 -19.07
N MET A 123 7.49 -0.21 -18.70
CA MET A 123 8.27 -0.70 -17.56
C MET A 123 9.78 -0.49 -17.75
N SER A 124 10.31 -0.77 -18.95
CA SER A 124 11.72 -0.50 -19.26
C SER A 124 12.06 1.00 -19.12
N ALA A 125 11.17 1.86 -19.62
CA ALA A 125 11.33 3.31 -19.51
C ALA A 125 11.30 3.76 -18.04
N MET A 126 10.46 3.18 -17.19
CA MET A 126 10.42 3.47 -15.75
C MET A 126 11.68 2.98 -15.02
N MET A 127 12.16 1.77 -15.33
CA MET A 127 13.37 1.20 -14.73
C MET A 127 14.62 2.05 -15.00
N ILE A 128 14.72 2.68 -16.18
CA ILE A 128 15.85 3.55 -16.53
C ILE A 128 15.56 5.00 -16.10
N GLY A 129 14.33 5.46 -16.33
CA GLY A 129 13.89 6.83 -16.15
C GLY A 129 13.85 7.27 -14.70
N PHE A 130 13.37 6.45 -13.76
CA PHE A 130 13.31 6.85 -12.35
C PHE A 130 14.69 6.99 -11.71
N PRO A 131 15.65 6.07 -11.89
CA PRO A 131 17.02 6.30 -11.44
C PRO A 131 17.67 7.52 -12.09
N ALA A 132 17.49 7.71 -13.41
CA ALA A 132 18.01 8.89 -14.09
C ALA A 132 17.43 10.20 -13.55
N LEU A 133 16.12 10.23 -13.29
CA LEU A 133 15.42 11.36 -12.69
C LEU A 133 15.94 11.64 -11.28
N MET A 134 16.22 10.60 -10.48
CA MET A 134 16.82 10.75 -9.16
C MET A 134 18.18 11.45 -9.23
N TYR A 135 19.07 11.06 -10.15
CA TYR A 135 20.34 11.76 -10.36
C TYR A 135 20.14 13.20 -10.81
N TYR A 136 19.20 13.43 -11.74
CA TYR A 136 18.89 14.78 -12.23
C TYR A 136 18.40 15.70 -11.10
N MET A 137 17.46 15.24 -10.27
CA MET A 137 16.95 15.99 -9.14
C MET A 137 18.02 16.24 -8.07
N TRP A 138 18.87 15.25 -7.79
CA TRP A 138 19.98 15.41 -6.86
C TRP A 138 21.01 16.43 -7.36
N ILE A 139 21.38 16.39 -8.65
CA ILE A 139 22.27 17.38 -9.26
C ILE A 139 21.67 18.78 -9.13
N GLY A 140 20.37 18.92 -9.41
CA GLY A 140 19.65 20.17 -9.23
C GLY A 140 19.71 20.70 -7.80
N ALA A 141 19.46 19.81 -6.84
CA ALA A 141 19.48 20.14 -5.42
C ALA A 141 20.86 20.58 -4.93
N TYR A 142 21.94 19.92 -5.37
CA TYR A 142 23.27 20.10 -4.80
C TYR A 142 24.15 21.10 -5.58
N PHE A 143 24.11 21.10 -6.91
CA PHE A 143 24.99 21.91 -7.76
C PHE A 143 24.31 23.12 -8.41
N TYR A 144 22.97 23.17 -8.41
CA TYR A 144 22.19 24.24 -9.04
C TYR A 144 21.29 25.00 -8.03
N ASP A 145 21.67 25.02 -6.74
CA ASP A 145 20.92 25.72 -5.67
C ASP A 145 19.43 25.34 -5.60
N GLY A 146 19.09 24.07 -5.87
CA GLY A 146 17.70 23.60 -5.87
C GLY A 146 16.92 23.90 -7.14
N LYS A 147 17.54 24.44 -8.18
CA LYS A 147 16.91 24.69 -9.49
C LYS A 147 16.96 23.45 -10.36
N LEU A 148 16.09 23.41 -11.38
CA LEU A 148 16.14 22.39 -12.42
C LEU A 148 17.41 22.60 -13.27
N PRO A 149 18.32 21.61 -13.36
CA PRO A 149 19.48 21.69 -14.22
C PRO A 149 19.07 21.95 -15.68
N ALA A 150 19.60 23.00 -16.26
CA ALA A 150 19.39 23.38 -17.66
C ALA A 150 20.74 23.71 -18.32
N PRO A 151 20.86 23.51 -19.64
CA PRO A 151 22.04 23.93 -20.38
C PRO A 151 22.30 25.43 -20.19
N ALA A 152 23.56 25.81 -20.08
CA ALA A 152 23.94 27.22 -20.05
C ALA A 152 23.71 27.88 -21.43
N ASP A 153 23.64 29.22 -21.45
CA ASP A 153 23.46 29.97 -22.69
C ASP A 153 24.57 29.64 -23.72
N GLY A 154 24.17 29.03 -24.84
CA GLY A 154 25.08 28.61 -25.91
C GLY A 154 25.68 27.21 -25.74
N GLU A 155 25.35 26.50 -24.67
CA GLU A 155 25.73 25.10 -24.47
C GLU A 155 24.83 24.17 -25.29
N SER A 156 25.43 23.22 -26.00
CA SER A 156 24.66 22.19 -26.69
C SER A 156 24.11 21.14 -25.70
N TRP A 157 22.96 20.55 -26.03
CA TRP A 157 22.37 19.46 -25.23
C TRP A 157 23.32 18.28 -25.00
N GLY A 158 24.22 18.00 -25.95
CA GLY A 158 25.24 16.96 -25.81
C GLY A 158 26.31 17.29 -24.76
N GLN A 159 26.77 18.55 -24.71
CA GLN A 159 27.72 19.01 -23.70
C GLN A 159 27.08 19.01 -22.30
N PHE A 160 25.83 19.46 -22.22
CA PHE A 160 25.07 19.41 -20.97
C PHE A 160 24.94 17.98 -20.44
N ALA A 161 24.62 17.00 -21.29
CA ALA A 161 24.54 15.60 -20.90
C ALA A 161 25.89 15.03 -20.45
N GLN A 162 27.00 15.44 -21.09
CA GLN A 162 28.35 15.06 -20.65
C GLN A 162 28.69 15.66 -19.29
N HIS A 163 28.38 16.94 -19.08
CA HIS A 163 28.59 17.61 -17.80
C HIS A 163 27.80 16.92 -16.67
N MET A 164 26.53 16.60 -16.91
CA MET A 164 25.71 15.84 -15.97
C MET A 164 26.31 14.46 -15.66
N TRP A 165 26.78 13.74 -16.68
CA TRP A 165 27.42 12.45 -16.50
C TRP A 165 28.71 12.55 -15.69
N ASP A 166 29.52 13.57 -15.93
CA ASP A 166 30.76 13.82 -15.20
C ASP A 166 30.45 14.06 -13.71
N LEU A 167 29.44 14.86 -13.37
CA LEU A 167 28.99 15.04 -11.99
C LEU A 167 28.57 13.73 -11.32
N ILE A 168 27.79 12.88 -12.01
CA ILE A 168 27.41 11.56 -11.49
C ILE A 168 28.66 10.71 -11.23
N LYS A 169 29.60 10.72 -12.18
CA LYS A 169 30.80 9.90 -12.12
C LYS A 169 31.76 10.35 -11.01
N THR A 170 31.87 11.64 -10.73
CA THR A 170 32.79 12.15 -9.70
C THR A 170 32.15 12.17 -8.32
N GLU A 171 30.92 12.66 -8.22
CA GLU A 171 30.27 13.01 -6.94
C GLU A 171 29.22 11.97 -6.49
N ALA A 172 28.84 11.04 -7.37
CA ALA A 172 27.93 9.93 -7.05
C ALA A 172 28.53 8.55 -7.36
N TYR A 173 29.85 8.42 -7.47
CA TYR A 173 30.48 7.12 -7.66
C TYR A 173 30.21 6.17 -6.47
N PRO A 174 29.82 4.90 -6.67
CA PRO A 174 29.50 3.99 -5.57
C PRO A 174 30.76 3.54 -4.81
N ASN A 175 31.27 4.41 -3.92
CA ASN A 175 32.52 4.22 -3.20
C ASN A 175 32.40 3.16 -2.08
N ALA A 176 33.53 2.60 -1.64
CA ALA A 176 33.54 1.54 -0.63
C ALA A 176 33.04 2.00 0.76
N ARG A 177 33.02 3.31 1.04
CA ARG A 177 32.47 3.86 2.29
C ARG A 177 30.95 3.85 2.25
N ALA A 178 30.34 4.31 1.17
CA ALA A 178 28.90 4.30 0.93
C ALA A 178 28.34 2.87 0.94
N TRP A 179 29.03 1.91 0.32
CA TRP A 179 28.68 0.48 0.40
C TRP A 179 28.61 0.00 1.85
N ARG A 180 29.63 0.32 2.65
CA ARG A 180 29.66 -0.05 4.07
C ARG A 180 28.54 0.61 4.85
N ILE A 181 28.33 1.92 4.70
CA ILE A 181 27.26 2.64 5.40
C ILE A 181 25.90 2.02 5.09
N TYR A 182 25.57 1.86 3.81
CA TYR A 182 24.26 1.38 3.38
C TYR A 182 24.00 -0.07 3.82
N TRP A 183 24.94 -0.99 3.58
CA TRP A 183 24.75 -2.40 3.91
C TRP A 183 24.89 -2.71 5.39
N VAL A 184 25.78 -2.04 6.13
CA VAL A 184 25.82 -2.20 7.59
C VAL A 184 24.51 -1.72 8.18
N PHE A 185 23.98 -0.57 7.74
CA PHE A 185 22.67 -0.10 8.16
C PHE A 185 21.58 -1.14 7.83
N GLY A 186 21.51 -1.62 6.59
CA GLY A 186 20.53 -2.62 6.17
C GLY A 186 20.61 -3.92 6.96
N LEU A 187 21.81 -4.44 7.21
CA LEU A 187 22.01 -5.67 8.00
C LEU A 187 21.68 -5.48 9.47
N VAL A 188 21.99 -4.32 10.05
CA VAL A 188 21.59 -3.99 11.43
C VAL A 188 20.07 -3.88 11.54
N GLN A 189 19.40 -3.21 10.58
CA GLN A 189 17.94 -3.16 10.55
C GLN A 189 17.32 -4.55 10.39
N MET A 190 17.94 -5.41 9.57
CA MET A 190 17.54 -6.80 9.41
C MET A 190 17.69 -7.59 10.73
N ALA A 191 18.80 -7.40 11.44
CA ALA A 191 19.00 -7.99 12.76
C ALA A 191 17.96 -7.48 13.78
N PHE A 192 17.67 -6.19 13.78
CA PHE A 192 16.65 -5.60 14.64
C PHE A 192 15.26 -6.11 14.32
N TYR A 193 14.95 -6.31 13.04
CA TYR A 193 13.69 -6.90 12.62
C TYR A 193 13.49 -8.26 13.30
N MET A 194 14.52 -9.12 13.31
CA MET A 194 14.42 -10.50 13.80
C MET A 194 14.63 -10.66 15.30
N LEU A 195 15.46 -9.82 15.93
CA LEU A 195 15.93 -10.04 17.31
C LEU A 195 15.26 -9.13 18.34
N LEU A 196 14.81 -7.94 17.97
CA LEU A 196 14.18 -7.03 18.92
C LEU A 196 12.75 -7.47 19.24
N PRO A 197 12.23 -7.11 20.43
CA PRO A 197 10.87 -7.45 20.82
C PRO A 197 9.84 -6.94 19.81
N GLY A 198 8.88 -7.79 19.48
CA GLY A 198 7.86 -7.52 18.48
C GLY A 198 6.61 -8.35 18.72
N VAL A 199 5.56 -8.02 17.98
CA VAL A 199 4.27 -8.70 18.06
C VAL A 199 3.97 -9.45 16.78
N TYR A 200 3.41 -10.65 16.90
CA TYR A 200 2.93 -11.40 15.74
C TYR A 200 1.52 -10.97 15.35
N ARG A 201 1.30 -10.81 14.05
CA ARG A 201 0.00 -10.49 13.45
C ARG A 201 -0.20 -11.24 12.14
N LYS A 202 -1.47 -11.50 11.82
CA LYS A 202 -1.88 -12.17 10.58
C LYS A 202 -2.10 -11.12 9.50
N GLY A 203 -1.50 -11.35 8.33
CA GLY A 203 -1.74 -10.53 7.14
C GLY A 203 -3.05 -10.88 6.43
N LYS A 204 -3.24 -10.29 5.24
CA LYS A 204 -4.40 -10.56 4.38
C LYS A 204 -4.46 -12.05 3.96
N PRO A 205 -5.66 -12.65 3.83
CA PRO A 205 -5.79 -13.98 3.26
C PRO A 205 -5.36 -13.96 1.80
N LEU A 206 -4.46 -14.88 1.43
CA LEU A 206 -3.85 -14.92 0.10
C LEU A 206 -4.61 -15.91 -0.80
N PRO A 207 -5.29 -15.46 -1.87
CA PRO A 207 -6.09 -16.34 -2.74
C PRO A 207 -5.29 -17.49 -3.35
N HIS A 208 -4.08 -17.21 -3.84
CA HIS A 208 -3.17 -18.20 -4.43
C HIS A 208 -2.60 -19.23 -3.43
N LEU A 209 -2.79 -19.02 -2.11
CA LEU A 209 -2.47 -19.99 -1.07
C LEU A 209 -3.74 -20.60 -0.44
N GLY A 210 -4.86 -20.61 -1.17
CA GLY A 210 -6.13 -21.15 -0.69
C GLY A 210 -6.69 -20.38 0.51
N GLY A 211 -6.46 -19.06 0.58
CA GLY A 211 -6.92 -18.21 1.66
C GLY A 211 -6.06 -18.23 2.93
N LYS A 212 -4.88 -18.86 2.90
CA LYS A 212 -3.95 -18.86 4.04
C LYS A 212 -3.54 -17.44 4.41
N MET A 213 -3.63 -17.11 5.70
CA MET A 213 -3.09 -15.87 6.27
C MET A 213 -1.68 -16.12 6.79
N LEU A 214 -0.71 -15.36 6.30
CA LEU A 214 0.67 -15.45 6.75
C LEU A 214 0.89 -14.71 8.08
N ASP A 215 1.76 -15.26 8.93
CA ASP A 215 2.26 -14.57 10.12
C ASP A 215 3.33 -13.55 9.74
N TYR A 216 3.25 -12.38 10.36
CA TYR A 216 4.21 -11.28 10.26
C TYR A 216 4.69 -10.90 11.66
N TYR A 217 6.00 -10.69 11.78
CA TYR A 217 6.62 -10.27 13.03
C TYR A 217 6.88 -8.76 13.02
N CYS A 218 6.13 -8.02 13.84
CA CYS A 218 6.16 -6.56 13.85
C CYS A 218 7.00 -6.03 15.03
N SER A 219 8.26 -5.69 14.76
CA SER A 219 9.22 -5.09 15.71
C SER A 219 9.51 -3.60 15.43
N GLY A 220 8.60 -2.95 14.70
CA GLY A 220 8.62 -1.57 14.19
C GLY A 220 9.23 -0.59 15.18
N MET A 221 8.48 -0.43 16.25
CA MET A 221 8.71 0.52 17.31
C MET A 221 10.09 0.36 17.97
N TRP A 222 10.47 -0.86 18.35
CA TRP A 222 11.74 -1.11 19.02
C TRP A 222 12.93 -0.88 18.09
N SER A 223 12.84 -1.25 16.81
CA SER A 223 13.92 -0.95 15.86
C SER A 223 14.13 0.54 15.70
N LEU A 224 13.06 1.33 15.56
CA LEU A 224 13.17 2.78 15.39
C LEU A 224 13.86 3.42 16.59
N TYR A 225 13.37 3.18 17.80
CA TYR A 225 13.93 3.81 19.01
C TYR A 225 15.35 3.35 19.30
N THR A 226 15.65 2.06 19.10
CA THR A 226 17.00 1.52 19.27
C THR A 226 17.95 2.12 18.24
N SER A 227 17.51 2.27 16.98
CA SER A 227 18.32 2.88 15.92
C SER A 227 18.60 4.35 16.18
N VAL A 228 17.61 5.11 16.66
CA VAL A 228 17.80 6.53 17.05
C VAL A 228 18.78 6.65 18.21
N ALA A 229 18.63 5.81 19.24
CA ALA A 229 19.54 5.82 20.39
C ALA A 229 20.99 5.51 19.97
N ILE A 230 21.19 4.49 19.13
CA ILE A 230 22.52 4.11 18.63
C ILE A 230 23.10 5.21 17.72
N ALA A 231 22.30 5.78 16.81
CA ALA A 231 22.75 6.84 15.91
C ALA A 231 23.22 8.08 16.68
N LEU A 232 22.47 8.50 17.71
CA LEU A 232 22.85 9.61 18.57
C LEU A 232 24.10 9.28 19.41
N ALA A 233 24.17 8.07 19.98
CA ALA A 233 25.35 7.64 20.72
C ALA A 233 26.60 7.65 19.84
N LEU A 234 26.51 7.14 18.60
CA LEU A 234 27.62 7.15 17.64
C LEU A 234 28.03 8.57 17.23
N HIS A 235 27.08 9.49 17.12
CA HIS A 235 27.35 10.89 16.79
C HIS A 235 28.10 11.59 17.93
N PHE A 236 27.59 11.51 19.17
CA PHE A 236 28.18 12.21 20.31
C PHE A 236 29.49 11.58 20.81
N THR A 237 29.68 10.28 20.61
CA THR A 237 30.98 9.63 20.87
C THR A 237 32.02 9.92 19.78
N GLY A 238 31.62 10.53 18.66
CA GLY A 238 32.50 10.86 17.53
C GLY A 238 32.90 9.66 16.67
N VAL A 239 32.41 8.44 16.96
CA VAL A 239 32.71 7.23 16.19
C VAL A 239 32.14 7.33 14.77
N PHE A 240 30.91 7.84 14.65
CA PHE A 240 30.28 8.08 13.36
C PHE A 240 29.42 9.33 13.42
N LYS A 241 29.88 10.40 12.76
CA LYS A 241 29.14 11.66 12.71
C LYS A 241 28.00 11.54 11.69
N LEU A 242 26.77 11.68 12.16
CA LEU A 242 25.56 11.45 11.36
C LEU A 242 25.45 12.32 10.09
N TYR A 243 26.01 13.54 10.09
CA TYR A 243 26.04 14.38 8.88
C TYR A 243 26.90 13.81 7.74
N THR A 244 27.71 12.77 7.99
CA THR A 244 28.36 11.96 6.95
C THR A 244 27.34 11.44 5.94
N LEU A 245 26.10 11.15 6.37
CA LEU A 245 25.01 10.73 5.47
C LEU A 245 24.63 11.82 4.46
N VAL A 246 24.73 13.09 4.87
CA VAL A 246 24.44 14.25 4.02
C VAL A 246 25.61 14.50 3.08
N ASP A 247 26.84 14.41 3.59
CA ASP A 247 28.06 14.64 2.79
C ASP A 247 28.24 13.59 1.69
N GLU A 248 27.95 12.32 1.99
CA GLU A 248 28.13 11.19 1.07
C GLU A 248 26.81 10.81 0.36
N PHE A 249 25.81 11.70 0.36
CA PHE A 249 24.46 11.38 -0.11
C PHE A 249 24.45 10.87 -1.55
N GLY A 250 25.19 11.51 -2.46
CA GLY A 250 25.28 11.10 -3.87
C GLY A 250 25.81 9.67 -4.01
N HIS A 251 26.88 9.33 -3.30
CA HIS A 251 27.47 7.98 -3.29
C HIS A 251 26.51 6.94 -2.69
N ILE A 252 25.83 7.27 -1.58
CA ILE A 252 24.85 6.39 -0.93
C ILE A 252 23.64 6.16 -1.84
N MET A 253 23.16 7.18 -2.54
CA MET A 253 22.06 7.07 -3.50
C MET A 253 22.40 6.08 -4.61
N SER A 254 23.58 6.16 -5.20
CA SER A 254 24.03 5.22 -6.24
C SER A 254 24.10 3.78 -5.71
N VAL A 255 24.65 3.60 -4.52
CA VAL A 255 24.70 2.29 -3.85
C VAL A 255 23.29 1.76 -3.59
N ALA A 256 22.35 2.60 -3.15
CA ALA A 256 20.98 2.21 -2.90
C ALA A 256 20.25 1.79 -4.19
N ILE A 257 20.43 2.53 -5.29
CA ILE A 257 19.89 2.19 -6.61
C ILE A 257 20.43 0.84 -7.06
N ILE A 258 21.77 0.66 -7.05
CA ILE A 258 22.40 -0.60 -7.46
C ILE A 258 21.94 -1.75 -6.56
N SER A 259 21.90 -1.54 -5.25
CA SER A 259 21.44 -2.56 -4.29
C SER A 259 19.98 -2.93 -4.49
N GLY A 260 19.11 -1.96 -4.84
CA GLY A 260 17.72 -2.20 -5.20
C GLY A 260 17.57 -3.13 -6.41
N PHE A 261 18.30 -2.85 -7.50
CA PHE A 261 18.34 -3.73 -8.66
C PHE A 261 18.89 -5.11 -8.33
N LEU A 262 20.00 -5.19 -7.58
CA LEU A 262 20.58 -6.46 -7.16
C LEU A 262 19.60 -7.29 -6.32
N CYS A 263 18.93 -6.68 -5.35
CA CYS A 263 17.92 -7.35 -4.53
C CYS A 263 16.72 -7.83 -5.36
N ALA A 264 16.22 -7.01 -6.29
CA ALA A 264 15.15 -7.40 -7.21
C ALA A 264 15.56 -8.58 -8.09
N THR A 265 16.77 -8.55 -8.67
CA THR A 265 17.34 -9.65 -9.45
C THR A 265 17.48 -10.93 -8.64
N LEU A 266 18.00 -10.84 -7.42
CA LEU A 266 18.10 -12.00 -6.54
C LEU A 266 16.73 -12.57 -6.18
N CYS A 267 15.73 -11.73 -5.88
CA CYS A 267 14.37 -12.18 -5.58
C CYS A 267 13.73 -12.85 -6.80
N TYR A 268 13.88 -12.27 -7.99
CA TYR A 268 13.36 -12.82 -9.23
C TYR A 268 13.96 -14.22 -9.53
N PHE A 269 15.29 -14.35 -9.52
CA PHE A 269 15.93 -15.65 -9.77
C PHE A 269 15.58 -16.69 -8.68
N GLN A 270 15.53 -16.28 -7.42
CA GLN A 270 15.15 -17.18 -6.33
C GLN A 270 13.70 -17.67 -6.49
N ALA A 271 12.78 -16.83 -6.92
CA ALA A 271 11.39 -17.21 -7.17
C ALA A 271 11.29 -18.23 -8.31
N VAL A 272 11.99 -17.99 -9.42
CA VAL A 272 12.04 -18.89 -10.59
C VAL A 272 12.62 -20.25 -10.21
N VAL A 273 13.76 -20.28 -9.51
CA VAL A 273 14.42 -21.53 -9.11
C VAL A 273 13.57 -22.33 -8.12
N ARG A 274 12.82 -21.67 -7.23
CA ARG A 274 11.92 -22.32 -6.26
C ARG A 274 10.58 -22.74 -6.87
N GLY A 275 10.29 -22.33 -8.11
CA GLY A 275 8.99 -22.55 -8.74
C GLY A 275 7.83 -21.87 -8.00
N LYS A 276 8.09 -20.79 -7.26
CA LYS A 276 7.08 -20.02 -6.50
C LYS A 276 6.60 -18.79 -7.28
N THR A 277 6.63 -18.87 -8.60
CA THR A 277 6.28 -17.77 -9.49
C THR A 277 4.76 -17.57 -9.52
N ILE A 278 4.30 -16.32 -9.40
CA ILE A 278 2.88 -15.95 -9.43
C ILE A 278 2.69 -14.91 -10.53
N ARG A 279 1.61 -15.02 -11.32
CA ARG A 279 1.23 -14.06 -12.39
C ARG A 279 2.35 -13.77 -13.42
N MET A 280 3.10 -14.78 -13.86
CA MET A 280 4.08 -14.61 -14.94
C MET A 280 3.38 -14.35 -16.28
N THR A 281 3.84 -13.35 -17.03
CA THR A 281 3.35 -13.06 -18.39
C THR A 281 4.22 -13.67 -19.49
N GLY A 282 5.45 -14.10 -19.17
CA GLY A 282 6.40 -14.65 -20.13
C GLY A 282 7.28 -13.59 -20.79
N TYR A 283 7.09 -12.30 -20.47
CA TYR A 283 7.98 -11.21 -20.88
C TYR A 283 8.97 -10.90 -19.74
N PRO A 284 10.26 -11.25 -19.87
CA PRO A 284 11.19 -11.22 -18.73
C PRO A 284 11.34 -9.85 -18.06
N ILE A 285 11.31 -8.76 -18.83
CA ILE A 285 11.44 -7.41 -18.28
C ILE A 285 10.18 -6.98 -17.52
N TYR A 286 9.00 -7.35 -18.03
CA TYR A 286 7.73 -7.06 -17.39
C TYR A 286 7.58 -7.87 -16.10
N ASP A 287 7.89 -9.16 -16.16
CA ASP A 287 7.86 -10.07 -15.00
C ASP A 287 8.92 -9.69 -13.95
N PHE A 288 10.07 -9.16 -14.38
CA PHE A 288 11.08 -8.61 -13.47
C PHE A 288 10.57 -7.38 -12.74
N PHE A 289 9.88 -6.46 -13.42
CA PHE A 289 9.39 -5.22 -12.83
C PHE A 289 8.27 -5.46 -11.82
N LEU A 290 7.29 -6.30 -12.17
CA LEU A 290 6.19 -6.64 -11.26
C LEU A 290 6.63 -7.60 -10.14
N GLY A 291 7.73 -8.33 -10.36
CA GLY A 291 8.27 -9.27 -9.41
C GLY A 291 7.64 -10.66 -9.53
N ALA A 292 8.43 -11.68 -9.19
CA ALA A 292 8.04 -13.07 -9.41
C ALA A 292 7.41 -13.77 -8.21
N GLU A 293 7.71 -13.34 -6.99
CA GLU A 293 7.16 -13.90 -5.76
C GLU A 293 6.44 -12.79 -5.01
N LEU A 294 5.22 -13.05 -4.51
CA LEU A 294 4.42 -12.01 -3.86
C LEU A 294 4.99 -11.60 -2.49
N ASN A 295 5.54 -12.55 -1.73
CA ASN A 295 6.11 -12.31 -0.39
C ASN A 295 7.40 -13.13 -0.21
N PRO A 296 8.54 -12.70 -0.78
CA PRO A 296 9.81 -13.36 -0.53
C PRO A 296 10.18 -13.24 0.94
N ARG A 297 10.56 -14.37 1.55
CA ARG A 297 10.88 -14.46 2.98
C ARG A 297 12.30 -14.97 3.22
N LEU A 298 12.95 -14.41 4.23
CA LEU A 298 14.24 -14.86 4.75
C LEU A 298 14.07 -15.46 6.14
N PHE A 299 14.65 -16.64 6.36
CA PHE A 299 14.58 -17.42 7.61
C PHE A 299 13.15 -17.70 8.13
N GLY A 300 12.13 -17.53 7.28
CA GLY A 300 10.72 -17.74 7.64
C GLY A 300 10.11 -16.64 8.54
N ILE A 301 10.91 -15.69 9.01
CA ILE A 301 10.49 -14.61 9.92
C ILE A 301 10.48 -13.27 9.19
N LEU A 302 11.53 -12.97 8.43
CA LEU A 302 11.67 -11.69 7.75
C LEU A 302 10.94 -11.71 6.42
N ASP A 303 10.03 -10.76 6.25
CA ASP A 303 9.34 -10.49 5.01
C ASP A 303 9.98 -9.29 4.29
N PHE A 304 10.48 -9.51 3.07
CA PHE A 304 11.24 -8.47 2.36
C PHE A 304 10.36 -7.29 1.93
N LYS A 305 9.08 -7.51 1.59
CA LYS A 305 8.16 -6.43 1.18
C LYS A 305 8.01 -5.45 2.34
N MET A 306 7.62 -5.97 3.50
CA MET A 306 7.44 -5.18 4.73
C MET A 306 8.75 -4.54 5.21
N PHE A 307 9.88 -5.26 5.13
CA PHE A 307 11.19 -4.74 5.53
C PHE A 307 11.64 -3.54 4.67
N LEU A 308 11.55 -3.68 3.35
CA LEU A 308 11.96 -2.63 2.41
C LEU A 308 10.98 -1.47 2.31
N GLU A 309 9.69 -1.70 2.59
CA GLU A 309 8.66 -0.65 2.61
C GLU A 309 8.82 0.29 3.80
N VAL A 310 9.13 -0.25 4.98
CA VAL A 310 9.11 0.52 6.23
C VAL A 310 10.50 0.87 6.73
N ARG A 311 11.39 -0.12 6.85
CA ARG A 311 12.60 0.00 7.69
C ARG A 311 13.72 0.76 7.02
N ILE A 312 13.93 0.54 5.73
CA ILE A 312 15.02 1.18 5.00
C ILE A 312 14.69 2.63 4.64
N PRO A 313 13.62 2.94 3.87
CA PRO A 313 13.40 4.27 3.34
C PRO A 313 13.09 5.30 4.44
N TRP A 314 12.15 5.01 5.33
CA TRP A 314 11.72 5.98 6.35
C TRP A 314 12.78 6.26 7.41
N TYR A 315 13.59 5.26 7.74
CA TYR A 315 14.65 5.47 8.73
C TYR A 315 15.82 6.22 8.10
N ILE A 316 16.17 5.94 6.84
CA ILE A 316 17.17 6.73 6.11
C ILE A 316 16.71 8.19 6.00
N LEU A 317 15.45 8.46 5.64
CA LEU A 317 14.92 9.83 5.58
C LEU A 317 15.00 10.54 6.93
N LEU A 318 14.60 9.86 8.01
CA LEU A 318 14.72 10.40 9.37
C LEU A 318 16.18 10.72 9.73
N PHE A 319 17.11 9.79 9.48
CA PHE A 319 18.53 9.99 9.79
C PHE A 319 19.18 11.04 8.90
N LEU A 320 18.74 11.21 7.66
CA LEU A 320 19.20 12.26 6.78
C LEU A 320 18.76 13.64 7.32
N SER A 321 17.49 13.81 7.71
CA SER A 321 17.02 15.05 8.32
C SER A 321 17.68 15.35 9.66
N LEU A 322 17.90 14.33 10.49
CA LEU A 322 18.63 14.49 11.75
C LEU A 322 20.10 14.86 11.48
N GLY A 323 20.74 14.23 10.51
CA GLY A 323 22.08 14.55 10.04
C GLY A 323 22.18 16.00 9.54
N THR A 324 21.21 16.47 8.77
CA THR A 324 21.14 17.86 8.31
C THR A 324 21.03 18.85 9.47
N CYS A 325 20.18 18.58 10.45
CA CYS A 325 20.05 19.44 11.64
C CYS A 325 21.37 19.50 12.42
N LEU A 326 22.03 18.35 12.63
CA LEU A 326 23.31 18.29 13.33
C LEU A 326 24.43 18.99 12.54
N LYS A 327 24.40 18.90 11.20
CA LYS A 327 25.33 19.62 10.31
C LYS A 327 25.16 21.13 10.42
N GLN A 328 23.93 21.63 10.36
CA GLN A 328 23.63 23.06 10.53
C GLN A 328 24.10 23.56 11.89
N TYR A 329 23.85 22.80 12.95
CA TYR A 329 24.29 23.16 14.29
C TYR A 329 25.83 23.28 14.40
N GLU A 330 26.59 22.36 13.79
CA GLU A 330 28.06 22.41 13.83
C GLU A 330 28.62 23.54 12.93
N GLN A 331 28.01 23.81 11.78
CA GLN A 331 28.49 24.83 10.83
C GLN A 331 28.09 26.26 11.21
N TYR A 332 26.87 26.45 11.68
CA TYR A 332 26.28 27.77 11.92
C TYR A 332 26.07 28.09 13.40
N GLY A 333 26.16 27.10 14.30
CA GLY A 333 25.84 27.25 15.71
C GLY A 333 24.34 27.30 16.03
N TYR A 334 23.48 27.19 15.01
CA TYR A 334 22.02 27.12 15.14
C TYR A 334 21.42 26.23 14.06
N VAL A 335 20.18 25.79 14.27
CA VAL A 335 19.42 24.99 13.29
C VAL A 335 18.24 25.82 12.79
N SER A 336 17.99 25.79 11.47
CA SER A 336 16.87 26.52 10.89
C SER A 336 15.53 25.90 11.29
N VAL A 337 14.48 26.72 11.35
CA VAL A 337 13.14 26.25 11.76
C VAL A 337 12.58 25.27 10.73
N GLU A 338 12.90 25.48 9.46
CA GLU A 338 12.51 24.62 8.33
C GLU A 338 13.14 23.22 8.46
N ALA A 339 14.42 23.15 8.84
CA ALA A 339 15.10 21.87 9.07
C ALA A 339 14.49 21.12 10.27
N ILE A 340 14.18 21.83 11.36
CA ILE A 340 13.51 21.24 12.53
C ILE A 340 12.11 20.72 12.15
N PHE A 341 11.36 21.49 11.35
CA PHE A 341 10.05 21.08 10.87
C PHE A 341 10.13 19.79 10.05
N LEU A 342 11.07 19.68 9.11
CA LEU A 342 11.28 18.46 8.32
C LEU A 342 11.70 17.27 9.19
N LEU A 343 12.60 17.48 10.15
CA LEU A 343 12.98 16.45 11.11
C LEU A 343 11.77 15.95 11.90
N PHE A 344 10.94 16.87 12.39
CA PHE A 344 9.74 16.53 13.13
C PHE A 344 8.72 15.77 12.26
N ALA A 345 8.51 16.21 11.02
CA ALA A 345 7.62 15.53 10.07
C ALA A 345 8.09 14.09 9.78
N HIS A 346 9.38 13.89 9.48
CA HIS A 346 9.94 12.56 9.26
C HIS A 346 9.93 11.70 10.52
N TYR A 347 10.14 12.29 11.71
CA TYR A 347 10.03 11.56 12.96
C TYR A 347 8.59 11.08 13.22
N LEU A 348 7.60 11.96 13.02
CA LEU A 348 6.19 11.60 13.15
C LEU A 348 5.82 10.50 12.16
N TYR A 349 6.25 10.62 10.91
CA TYR A 349 5.90 9.65 9.88
C TYR A 349 6.59 8.29 10.11
N ALA A 350 7.91 8.26 10.31
CA ALA A 350 8.64 7.02 10.61
C ALA A 350 8.15 6.38 11.91
N GLY A 351 7.81 7.21 12.91
CA GLY A 351 7.17 6.80 14.15
C GLY A 351 5.79 6.19 13.95
N ALA A 352 4.93 6.81 13.14
CA ALA A 352 3.60 6.31 12.81
C ALA A 352 3.67 4.97 12.07
N CYS A 353 4.52 4.84 11.04
CA CYS A 353 4.72 3.57 10.34
C CYS A 353 5.26 2.48 11.25
N SER A 354 6.19 2.82 12.17
CA SER A 354 6.76 1.85 13.10
C SER A 354 5.78 1.40 14.18
N LYS A 355 4.89 2.28 14.64
CA LYS A 355 3.83 1.95 15.62
C LYS A 355 2.66 1.21 14.96
N GLY A 356 2.28 1.66 13.77
CA GLY A 356 1.21 1.12 12.94
C GLY A 356 1.66 -0.02 12.02
N GLU A 357 2.84 -0.61 12.24
CA GLU A 357 3.41 -1.62 11.34
C GLU A 357 2.47 -2.82 11.12
N HIS A 358 1.67 -3.16 12.12
CA HIS A 358 0.65 -4.20 12.05
C HIS A 358 -0.56 -3.88 11.16
N LEU A 359 -0.72 -2.63 10.72
CA LEU A 359 -1.76 -2.22 9.77
C LEU A 359 -1.25 -2.34 8.33
N ILE A 360 0.06 -2.21 8.12
CA ILE A 360 0.71 -2.26 6.81
C ILE A 360 0.58 -3.65 6.19
N ILE A 361 0.59 -4.72 7.00
CA ILE A 361 0.44 -6.10 6.50
C ILE A 361 -0.93 -6.42 5.85
N THR A 362 -1.87 -5.47 5.88
CA THR A 362 -3.19 -5.57 5.26
C THR A 362 -3.33 -4.75 3.98
N THR A 363 -2.30 -3.99 3.60
CA THR A 363 -2.28 -3.17 2.39
C THR A 363 -2.03 -4.02 1.13
N TRP A 364 -2.21 -3.39 -0.03
CA TRP A 364 -2.11 -4.06 -1.33
C TRP A 364 -0.66 -4.26 -1.77
#